data_AF-A0A2Z2MVJ9-F1
#
_entry.id   AF-A0A2Z2MVJ9-F1
#
_cell.length_a   1.000
_cell.length_b   1.000
_cell.length_c   1.000
_cell.angle_alpha   90.00
_cell.angle_beta   90.00
_cell.angle_gamma   90.00
#
_symmetry.space_group_name_H-M   'P 1'
#
loop_
_entity.id
_entity.type
_entity.pdbx_description
1 polymer ?
#
loop_
_entity_poly.entity_id
_entity_poly.type
_entity_poly.pdbx_seq_one_letter_code
_entity_poly.pdbx_strand_id
1 'polypeptide(L)' 'MVKTITISDDVYKELLRIKGDKSFSELFRELLRERKGNADALRHIAGILDEEEYKESKKRIKELEEAFEEWGQSLIQM' A
#
# COMPACT_ATOMS: atom_id res chain seq x y z
N MET A 1 -31.50 4.84 -10.95
CA MET A 1 -32.00 3.53 -10.49
C MET A 1 -31.06 3.01 -9.41
N VAL A 2 -31.58 2.57 -8.27
CA VAL A 2 -30.78 1.93 -7.22
C VAL A 2 -30.64 0.44 -7.55
N LYS A 3 -29.46 -0.13 -7.28
CA LYS A 3 -29.18 -1.56 -7.42
C LYS A 3 -28.59 -2.03 -6.10
N THR A 4 -29.03 -3.20 -5.63
CA THR A 4 -28.49 -3.84 -4.43
C THR A 4 -27.41 -4.82 -4.84
N ILE A 5 -26.28 -4.77 -4.15
CA ILE A 5 -25.19 -5.75 -4.25
C ILE A 5 -24.97 -6.37 -2.88
N THR A 6 -24.65 -7.66 -2.86
CA THR A 6 -24.29 -8.37 -1.64
C THR A 6 -22.78 -8.58 -1.64
N ILE A 7 -22.14 -8.26 -0.52
CA ILE A 7 -20.70 -8.43 -0.31
C ILE A 7 -20.47 -9.09 1.05
N SER A 8 -19.30 -9.68 1.24
CA SER A 8 -18.90 -10.23 2.53
C SER A 8 -18.62 -9.12 3.55
N ASP A 9 -18.72 -9.46 4.83
CA ASP A 9 -18.62 -8.51 5.94
C ASP A 9 -17.22 -7.87 6.07
N ASP A 10 -16.17 -8.64 5.77
CA ASP A 10 -14.79 -8.17 5.69
C ASP A 10 -14.61 -7.09 4.62
N VAL A 11 -15.12 -7.34 3.41
CA VAL A 11 -15.09 -6.37 2.31
C VAL A 11 -15.89 -5.12 2.66
N TYR A 12 -17.05 -5.27 3.32
CA TYR A 12 -17.83 -4.13 3.78
C TYR A 12 -17.04 -3.26 4.77
N LYS A 13 -16.36 -3.87 5.75
CA LYS A 13 -15.53 -3.16 6.74
C LYS A 13 -14.39 -2.40 6.10
N GLU A 14 -13.72 -2.98 5.11
CA GLU A 14 -12.66 -2.29 4.36
C GLU A 14 -13.20 -1.10 3.59
N LEU A 15 -14.29 -1.29 2.83
CA LEU A 15 -14.93 -0.20 2.09
C LEU A 15 -15.43 0.91 3.02
N LEU A 16 -15.91 0.57 4.21
CA LEU A 16 -16.36 1.54 5.21
C LEU A 16 -15.19 2.40 5.71
N ARG A 17 -14.02 1.80 5.94
CA ARG A 17 -12.80 2.53 6.31
C ARG A 17 -12.33 3.47 5.20
N ILE A 18 -12.36 3.02 3.95
CA ILE A 18 -11.91 3.79 2.79
C ILE A 18 -12.89 4.94 2.47
N LYS A 19 -14.20 4.69 2.59
CA LYS A 19 -15.26 5.66 2.31
C LYS A 19 -15.16 6.92 3.18
N GLY A 20 -14.80 6.76 4.46
CA GLY A 20 -14.88 7.85 5.44
C GLY A 20 -16.27 8.48 5.45
N ASP A 21 -16.31 9.81 5.29
CA ASP A 21 -17.55 10.61 5.31
C ASP A 21 -18.32 10.61 3.98
N LYS A 22 -17.74 10.10 2.89
CA LYS A 22 -18.37 10.09 1.55
C LYS A 22 -19.50 9.06 1.48
N SER A 23 -20.33 9.06 0.43
CA SER A 23 -21.24 7.94 0.14
C SER A 23 -20.52 6.78 -0.58
N PHE A 24 -21.03 5.55 -0.46
CA PHE A 24 -20.49 4.41 -1.22
C PHE A 24 -20.56 4.65 -2.74
N SER A 25 -21.59 5.36 -3.22
CA SER A 25 -21.71 5.69 -4.64
C SER A 25 -20.63 6.66 -5.11
N GLU A 26 -20.20 7.60 -4.25
CA GLU A 26 -19.08 8.50 -4.55
C GLU A 26 -17.76 7.75 -4.56
N LEU A 27 -17.52 6.91 -3.55
CA LEU A 27 -16.34 6.03 -3.52
C LEU A 27 -16.24 5.18 -4.80
N PHE A 28 -17.33 4.52 -5.19
CA PHE A 28 -17.31 3.71 -6.42
C PHE A 28 -17.12 4.55 -7.69
N ARG A 29 -17.64 5.78 -7.75
CA ARG A 29 -17.37 6.69 -8.88
C ARG A 29 -15.91 7.11 -8.94
N GLU A 30 -15.28 7.39 -7.80
CA GLU A 30 -13.85 7.70 -7.72
C GLU A 30 -13.02 6.51 -8.21
N LEU A 31 -13.26 5.31 -7.66
CA LEU A 31 -12.57 4.09 -8.09
C LEU A 31 -12.77 3.78 -9.58
N LEU A 32 -13.97 4.00 -10.13
CA LEU A 32 -14.24 3.82 -11.56
C LEU A 32 -13.59 4.90 -12.44
N ARG A 33 -13.40 6.12 -11.92
CA ARG A 33 -12.66 7.19 -12.60
C ARG A 33 -11.16 6.95 -12.55
N GLU A 34 -10.64 6.54 -11.40
CA GLU A 34 -9.24 6.19 -11.16
C GLU A 34 -8.79 4.97 -11.97
N ARG A 35 -9.70 4.03 -12.28
CA ARG A 35 -9.43 2.92 -13.22
C ARG A 35 -9.01 3.37 -14.62
N LYS A 36 -9.25 4.62 -15.04
CA LYS A 36 -8.69 5.19 -16.28
C LYS A 36 -7.25 5.69 -16.15
N GLY A 37 -6.69 5.77 -14.94
CA GLY A 37 -5.41 6.39 -14.62
C GLY A 37 -4.50 5.53 -13.76
N ASN A 38 -4.39 4.23 -14.05
CA ASN A 38 -3.52 3.31 -13.31
C ASN A 38 -2.05 3.80 -13.25
N ALA A 39 -1.62 4.64 -14.20
CA ALA A 39 -0.30 5.26 -14.20
C ALA A 39 -0.12 6.35 -13.10
N ASP A 40 -1.16 7.12 -12.76
CA ASP A 40 -1.06 8.17 -11.74
C ASP A 40 -1.21 7.61 -10.32
N ALA A 41 -2.04 6.57 -10.14
CA ALA A 41 -2.09 5.83 -8.88
C ALA A 41 -0.74 5.14 -8.58
N LEU A 42 -0.10 4.54 -9.59
CA LEU A 42 1.24 3.98 -9.45
C LEU A 42 2.31 5.04 -9.20
N ARG A 43 2.20 6.24 -9.76
CA ARG A 43 3.10 7.37 -9.41
C ARG A 43 2.91 7.88 -7.99
N HIS A 44 1.68 7.94 -7.50
CA HIS A 44 1.41 8.34 -6.12
C HIS A 44 1.94 7.30 -5.11
N ILE A 45 1.92 6.02 -5.49
CA ILE A 45 2.45 4.92 -4.67
C ILE A 45 3.99 4.79 -4.80
N ALA A 46 4.56 5.05 -5.99
CA ALA A 46 5.98 4.90 -6.27
C ALA A 46 6.83 6.17 -6.08
N GLY A 47 6.22 7.32 -5.84
CA GLY A 47 6.89 8.63 -5.76
C GLY A 47 7.16 9.13 -4.35
N ILE A 48 7.38 8.24 -3.37
CA ILE A 48 7.53 8.63 -1.96
C ILE A 48 8.95 9.10 -1.63
N LEU A 49 9.97 8.66 -2.37
CA LEU A 49 11.36 8.98 -2.06
C LEU A 49 11.98 9.77 -3.21
N ASP A 50 12.50 10.96 -2.92
CA ASP A 50 13.44 11.63 -3.82
C ASP A 50 14.77 10.86 -3.94
N GLU A 51 15.71 11.35 -4.77
CA GLU A 51 16.95 10.62 -5.04
C GLU A 51 17.81 10.43 -3.77
N GLU A 52 17.75 11.38 -2.84
CA GLU A 52 18.48 11.33 -1.57
C GLU A 52 17.80 10.35 -0.61
N GLU A 53 16.48 10.46 -0.46
CA GLU A 53 15.65 9.56 0.34
C GLU A 53 15.74 8.11 -0.16
N TYR A 54 15.83 7.91 -1.48
CA TYR A 54 16.02 6.59 -2.09
C TYR A 54 17.40 6.01 -1.75
N LYS A 55 18.46 6.82 -1.87
CA LYS A 55 19.83 6.38 -1.54
C LYS A 55 19.95 6.03 -0.06
N GLU A 56 19.36 6.83 0.81
CA GLU A 56 19.35 6.59 2.25
C GLU A 56 18.57 5.32 2.61
N SER A 57 17.36 5.17 2.08
CA SER A 57 16.52 4.00 2.33
C SER A 57 17.19 2.71 1.85
N LYS A 58 17.81 2.75 0.67
CA LYS A 58 18.58 1.64 0.12
C LYS A 58 19.78 1.27 0.98
N LYS A 59 20.49 2.25 1.54
CA LYS A 59 21.61 2.01 2.47
C LYS A 59 21.13 1.31 3.75
N ARG A 60 20.04 1.80 4.35
CA ARG A 60 19.48 1.25 5.60
C ARG A 60 19.01 -0.20 5.44
N ILE A 61 18.42 -0.53 4.29
CA ILE A 61 18.02 -1.92 3.99
C ILE A 61 19.25 -2.84 3.94
N LYS A 62 20.33 -2.42 3.29
CA LYS A 62 21.57 -3.22 3.18
C LYS A 62 22.21 -3.47 4.56
N GLU A 63 22.27 -2.44 5.40
CA GLU A 63 22.79 -2.57 6.77
C GLU A 63 21.93 -3.54 7.60
N LEU A 64 20.60 -3.54 7.40
CA LEU A 64 19.70 -4.46 8.07
C LEU A 64 19.89 -5.91 7.61
N GLU A 65 20.08 -6.12 6.30
CA GLU A 65 20.35 -7.44 5.71
C GLU A 65 21.67 -8.01 6.25
N GLU A 66 22.73 -7.20 6.29
CA GLU A 66 24.04 -7.60 6.84
C GLU A 66 23.94 -7.96 8.33
N ALA A 67 23.27 -7.12 9.13
CA ALA A 67 23.06 -7.39 10.56
C ALA A 67 22.22 -8.65 10.80
N PHE A 68 21.24 -8.92 9.93
CA PHE A 68 20.42 -10.14 10.00
C PHE A 68 21.22 -11.39 9.65
N GLU A 69 22.11 -11.30 8.66
CA GLU A 69 23.00 -12.39 8.28
C GLU A 69 24.03 -12.68 9.38
N GLU A 70 24.66 -11.65 9.94
CA GLU A 70 25.57 -11.78 11.10
C GLU A 70 24.85 -12.41 12.31
N TRP A 71 23.63 -11.95 12.61
CA TRP A 71 22.80 -12.54 13.65
C TRP A 71 22.51 -14.01 13.38
N GLY A 72 22.11 -14.36 12.15
CA GLY A 72 21.87 -15.75 11.75
C GLY A 72 23.10 -16.64 11.89
N GLN A 73 24.29 -16.15 11.51
CA GLN A 73 25.55 -16.89 11.68
C GLN A 73 25.93 -17.06 13.16
N SER A 74 25.66 -16.06 14.00
CA SER A 74 25.91 -16.14 15.45
C SER A 74 25.08 -17.24 16.13
N LEU A 75 23.88 -17.52 15.62
CA LEU A 75 23.01 -18.59 16.12
C LEU A 75 23.46 -19.99 15.66
N ILE A 76 24.22 -20.10 14.57
CA ILE A 76 24.74 -21.36 14.04
C ILE A 76 26.08 -21.74 14.70
N GLN A 77 26.81 -20.77 15.25
CA GLN A 77 28.09 -20.98 15.96
C GLN A 77 27.93 -21.27 17.47
N MET A 78 26.69 -21.41 17.96
CA MET A 78 26.36 -21.72 19.36
C MET A 78 26.12 -23.22 19.59
#